data_AF-W4L568-F1
#
_entry.id   AF-W4L568-F1
#
_cell.length_a   1.000
_cell.length_b   1.000
_cell.length_c   1.000
_cell.angle_alpha   90.00
_cell.angle_beta   90.00
_cell.angle_gamma   90.00
#
_symmetry.space_group_name_H-M   'P 1'
#
loop_
_entity.id
_entity.type
_entity.pdbx_description
1 polymer ?
#
loop_
_entity_poly.entity_id
_entity_poly.type
_entity_poly.pdbx_seq_one_letter_code
_entity_poly.pdbx_strand_id
1 'polypeptide(L)'
;LEVSVRTIKRDCEALQAAGVWLPLRGNVLSIGRGQTHKGQIVSRWLRGETYDQLVRSTHHNVKSIRRYVQTFVRIVALEREGLSQTQIAHLTQSGLPLVQEYLTIYHECDDLVCQERLDEQLERLQGVAARETTQKKRPI
;
A
#
# COMPACT_ATOMS: atom_id res chain seq x y z
N LEU A 1 33.57 -9.39 11.59
CA LEU A 1 33.27 -8.62 10.36
C LEU A 1 33.62 -7.16 10.62
N GLU A 2 34.78 -6.71 10.17
CA GLU A 2 35.18 -5.29 10.24
C GLU A 2 34.69 -4.57 8.98
N VAL A 3 33.40 -4.26 8.94
CA VAL A 3 32.80 -3.45 7.87
C VAL A 3 32.26 -2.15 8.42
N SER A 4 32.48 -1.07 7.68
CA SER A 4 32.03 0.26 8.07
C SER A 4 30.50 0.36 8.08
N VAL A 5 29.95 1.23 8.92
CA VAL A 5 28.51 1.55 8.95
C VAL A 5 27.99 2.01 7.57
N ARG A 6 28.84 2.69 6.78
CA ARG A 6 28.53 3.12 5.40
C ARG A 6 28.33 1.92 4.47
N THR A 7 29.15 0.89 4.60
CA THR A 7 29.04 -0.36 3.81
C THR A 7 27.73 -1.06 4.14
N ILE A 8 27.42 -1.21 5.43
CA ILE A 8 26.17 -1.83 5.89
C ILE A 8 24.94 -1.09 5.35
N LYS A 9 24.94 0.26 5.39
CA LYS A 9 23.85 1.07 4.82
C LYS A 9 23.70 0.87 3.32
N ARG A 10 24.81 0.91 2.57
CA ARG A 10 24.80 0.70 1.12
C ARG A 10 24.27 -0.69 0.77
N ASP A 11 24.69 -1.72 1.48
CA ASP A 11 24.24 -3.09 1.25
C ASP A 11 22.76 -3.23 1.57
N CYS A 12 22.30 -2.57 2.64
CA CYS A 12 20.88 -2.52 2.98
C CYS A 12 20.04 -1.80 1.90
N GLU A 13 20.52 -0.68 1.36
CA GLU A 13 19.90 0.04 0.25
C GLU A 13 19.86 -0.82 -1.03
N ALA A 14 20.97 -1.50 -1.36
CA ALA A 14 21.06 -2.39 -2.51
C ALA A 14 20.10 -3.58 -2.40
N LEU A 15 19.99 -4.18 -1.21
CA LEU A 15 19.05 -5.26 -0.93
C LEU A 15 17.59 -4.79 -1.01
N GLN A 16 17.28 -3.60 -0.46
CA GLN A 16 15.95 -3.00 -0.61
C GLN A 16 15.60 -2.71 -2.07
N ALA A 17 16.55 -2.19 -2.85
CA ALA A 17 16.38 -1.94 -4.29
C ALA A 17 16.20 -3.25 -5.08
N ALA A 18 16.81 -4.36 -4.63
CA ALA A 18 16.59 -5.70 -5.16
C ALA A 18 15.27 -6.33 -4.70
N GLY A 19 14.42 -5.62 -3.95
CA GLY A 19 13.15 -6.12 -3.43
C GLY A 19 13.29 -7.04 -2.21
N VAL A 20 14.47 -7.12 -1.60
CA VAL A 20 14.72 -7.92 -0.39
C VAL A 20 14.30 -7.10 0.83
N TRP A 21 13.28 -7.57 1.54
CA TRP A 21 12.83 -6.95 2.78
C TRP A 21 13.81 -7.26 3.92
N LEU A 22 14.35 -6.20 4.54
CA LEU A 22 15.26 -6.29 5.67
C LEU A 22 14.56 -5.88 6.98
N PRO A 23 14.45 -6.78 7.99
CA PRO A 23 13.88 -6.46 9.30
C PRO A 23 14.88 -5.68 10.16
N LEU A 24 15.28 -4.49 9.72
CA LEU A 24 16.12 -3.59 10.51
C LEU A 24 15.31 -3.05 11.69
N ARG A 25 15.96 -2.83 12.85
CA ARG A 25 15.31 -2.30 14.06
C ARG A 25 14.53 -1.00 13.79
N GLY A 26 15.02 -0.15 12.89
CA GLY A 26 14.32 1.06 12.42
C GLY A 26 13.08 0.78 11.57
N ASN A 27 13.06 -0.29 10.78
CA ASN A 27 11.91 -0.71 9.96
C ASN A 27 10.85 -1.45 10.79
N VAL A 28 11.28 -2.19 11.83
CA VAL A 28 10.39 -2.93 12.74
C VAL A 28 9.76 -2.01 13.79
N LEU A 29 10.48 -0.98 14.26
CA LEU A 29 10.00 -0.01 15.24
C LEU A 29 9.53 1.31 14.62
N SER A 30 9.51 1.45 13.29
CA SER A 30 9.15 2.69 12.57
C SER A 30 10.00 3.93 12.93
N ILE A 31 11.29 3.75 13.23
CA ILE A 31 12.24 4.82 13.61
C ILE A 31 13.19 5.20 12.44
N GLY A 32 12.99 4.69 11.23
CA GLY A 32 13.82 5.04 10.07
C GLY A 32 13.05 5.04 8.75
N ARG A 33 13.16 6.13 7.99
CA ARG A 33 12.50 6.39 6.70
C ARG A 33 12.96 5.38 5.63
N GLY A 34 12.24 4.28 5.50
CA GLY A 34 12.26 3.37 4.36
C GLY A 34 10.85 2.83 4.14
N GLN A 35 10.41 2.73 2.89
CA GLN A 35 9.10 2.15 2.58
C GLN A 35 9.03 0.73 3.16
N THR A 36 7.91 0.43 3.81
CA THR A 36 7.60 -0.91 4.28
C THR A 36 7.43 -1.84 3.09
N HIS A 37 7.56 -3.15 3.33
CA HIS A 37 7.28 -4.15 2.30
C HIS A 37 5.88 -3.99 1.69
N LYS A 38 4.92 -3.47 2.48
CA LYS A 38 3.56 -3.18 2.02
C LYS A 38 3.53 -1.98 1.08
N GLY A 39 4.23 -0.90 1.44
CA GLY A 39 4.37 0.28 0.58
C GLY A 39 4.99 -0.05 -0.77
N GLN A 40 6.06 -0.84 -0.79
CA GLN A 40 6.70 -1.28 -2.04
C GLN A 40 5.74 -2.09 -2.94
N ILE A 41 5.00 -3.04 -2.37
CA ILE A 41 4.02 -3.85 -3.12
C ILE A 41 2.94 -2.94 -3.74
N VAL A 42 2.40 -2.01 -2.96
CA VAL A 42 1.37 -1.07 -3.43
C VAL A 42 1.91 -0.15 -4.51
N SER A 43 3.11 0.38 -4.33
CA SER A 43 3.77 1.26 -5.30
C SER A 43 4.02 0.55 -6.64
N ARG A 44 4.45 -0.71 -6.61
CA ARG A 44 4.64 -1.55 -7.81
C ARG A 44 3.32 -1.91 -8.49
N TRP A 45 2.30 -2.26 -7.68
CA TRP A 45 0.95 -2.49 -8.18
C TRP A 45 0.39 -1.26 -8.90
N LEU A 46 0.58 -0.06 -8.33
CA LEU A 46 0.08 1.19 -8.88
C LEU A 46 0.73 1.50 -10.24
N ARG A 47 2.01 1.15 -10.42
CA ARG A 47 2.76 1.29 -11.69
C ARG A 47 2.43 0.26 -12.77
N GLY A 48 1.51 -0.67 -12.52
CA GLY A 48 1.06 -1.60 -13.56
C GLY A 48 1.29 -3.08 -13.26
N GLU A 49 2.07 -3.44 -12.24
CA GLU A 49 2.40 -4.85 -11.99
C GLU A 49 1.19 -5.70 -11.59
N THR A 50 1.05 -6.89 -12.18
CA THR A 50 -0.05 -7.80 -11.88
C THR A 50 0.15 -8.51 -10.54
N TYR A 51 -0.93 -9.06 -9.98
CA TYR A 51 -0.85 -9.86 -8.76
C TYR A 51 0.14 -11.03 -8.89
N ASP A 52 0.18 -11.69 -10.05
CA ASP A 52 1.10 -12.81 -10.28
C ASP A 52 2.57 -12.38 -10.28
N GLN A 53 2.88 -11.21 -10.88
CA GLN A 53 4.22 -10.63 -10.85
C GLN A 53 4.64 -10.27 -9.41
N LEU A 54 3.73 -9.67 -8.64
CA LEU A 54 3.96 -9.32 -7.24
C LEU A 54 4.16 -10.56 -6.36
N VAL A 55 3.35 -11.62 -6.53
CA VAL A 55 3.54 -12.89 -5.81
C VAL A 55 4.92 -13.48 -6.08
N ARG A 56 5.30 -13.55 -7.36
CA ARG A 56 6.57 -14.15 -7.79
C ARG A 56 7.78 -13.40 -7.24
N SER A 57 7.71 -12.07 -7.21
CA SER A 57 8.84 -11.22 -6.83
C SER A 57 8.94 -10.92 -5.34
N THR A 58 7.82 -10.97 -4.60
CA THR A 58 7.79 -10.60 -3.17
C THR A 58 7.60 -11.79 -2.24
N HIS A 59 7.39 -13.00 -2.79
CA HIS A 59 7.09 -14.22 -2.05
C HIS A 59 5.87 -14.14 -1.12
N HIS A 60 5.01 -13.12 -1.30
CA HIS A 60 3.74 -13.01 -0.61
C HIS A 60 2.66 -13.84 -1.32
N ASN A 61 1.70 -14.30 -0.55
CA ASN A 61 0.49 -14.88 -1.13
C ASN A 61 -0.43 -13.80 -1.71
N VAL A 62 -1.25 -14.19 -2.69
CA VAL A 62 -2.23 -13.32 -3.36
C VAL A 62 -3.18 -12.63 -2.36
N LYS A 63 -3.58 -13.33 -1.28
CA LYS A 63 -4.51 -12.78 -0.29
C LYS A 63 -3.89 -11.58 0.45
N SER A 64 -2.61 -11.66 0.81
CA SER A 64 -1.88 -10.56 1.45
C SER A 64 -1.74 -9.36 0.52
N ILE A 65 -1.34 -9.59 -0.74
CA ILE A 65 -1.21 -8.52 -1.74
C ILE A 65 -2.56 -7.86 -1.98
N ARG A 66 -3.63 -8.64 -2.15
CA ARG A 66 -4.99 -8.13 -2.29
C ARG A 66 -5.40 -7.26 -1.10
N ARG A 67 -5.13 -7.71 0.12
CA ARG A 67 -5.41 -6.93 1.33
C ARG A 67 -4.68 -5.58 1.30
N TYR A 68 -3.38 -5.56 0.96
CA TYR A 68 -2.61 -4.31 0.92
C TYR A 68 -3.16 -3.32 -0.11
N VAL A 69 -3.48 -3.81 -1.32
CA VAL A 69 -4.10 -3.01 -2.38
C VAL A 69 -5.48 -2.50 -1.94
N GLN A 70 -6.34 -3.35 -1.36
CA GLN A 70 -7.66 -2.92 -0.90
C GLN A 70 -7.59 -1.87 0.21
N THR A 71 -6.68 -2.03 1.17
CA THR A 71 -6.44 -1.02 2.22
C THR A 71 -5.98 0.31 1.59
N PHE A 72 -5.08 0.25 0.61
CA PHE A 72 -4.61 1.43 -0.12
C PHE A 72 -5.74 2.16 -0.83
N VAL A 73 -6.52 1.46 -1.65
CA VAL A 73 -7.62 2.09 -2.39
C VAL A 73 -8.66 2.71 -1.44
N ARG A 74 -8.95 2.07 -0.30
CA ARG A 74 -9.85 2.64 0.72
C ARG A 74 -9.29 3.90 1.37
N ILE A 75 -7.98 3.94 1.66
CA ILE A 75 -7.32 5.13 2.19
C ILE A 75 -7.44 6.29 1.19
N VAL A 76 -7.15 6.03 -0.09
CA VAL A 76 -7.23 7.05 -1.14
C VAL A 76 -8.68 7.53 -1.35
N ALA A 77 -9.67 6.63 -1.30
CA ALA A 77 -11.08 7.01 -1.39
C ALA A 77 -11.47 8.01 -0.28
N LEU A 78 -11.09 7.73 0.97
CA LEU A 78 -11.39 8.59 2.10
C LEU A 78 -10.61 9.92 2.06
N GLU A 79 -9.38 9.92 1.53
CA GLU A 79 -8.64 11.16 1.27
C GLU A 79 -9.34 12.03 0.22
N ARG A 80 -9.86 11.42 -0.86
CA ARG A 80 -10.64 12.13 -1.89
C ARG A 80 -11.97 12.69 -1.34
N GLU A 81 -12.53 12.06 -0.30
CA GLU A 81 -13.67 12.59 0.46
C GLU A 81 -13.29 13.72 1.44
N GLY A 82 -12.00 14.04 1.58
CA GLY A 82 -11.50 15.14 2.41
C GLY A 82 -11.34 14.82 3.89
N LEU A 83 -11.25 13.54 4.27
CA LEU A 83 -11.06 13.13 5.66
C LEU A 83 -9.60 13.34 6.10
N SER A 84 -9.40 13.66 7.38
CA SER A 84 -8.06 13.76 7.95
C SER A 84 -7.40 12.39 8.12
N GLN A 85 -6.06 12.34 8.07
CA GLN A 85 -5.28 11.10 8.21
C GLN A 85 -5.63 10.29 9.48
N THR A 86 -5.97 10.96 10.58
CA THR A 86 -6.37 10.31 11.84
C THR A 86 -7.75 9.66 11.73
N GLN A 87 -8.71 10.31 11.05
CA GLN A 87 -10.02 9.72 10.75
C GLN A 87 -9.87 8.54 9.79
N ILE A 88 -9.03 8.67 8.76
CA ILE A 88 -8.75 7.59 7.81
C ILE A 88 -8.14 6.39 8.55
N ALA A 89 -7.13 6.60 9.40
CA ALA A 89 -6.52 5.55 10.21
C ALA A 89 -7.56 4.80 11.06
N HIS A 90 -8.47 5.55 11.69
CA HIS A 90 -9.55 4.98 12.49
C HIS A 90 -10.54 4.16 11.65
N LEU A 91 -11.04 4.69 10.53
CA LEU A 91 -12.02 4.02 9.67
C LEU A 91 -11.45 2.78 8.97
N THR A 92 -10.17 2.81 8.62
CA THR A 92 -9.48 1.71 7.94
C THR A 92 -8.83 0.73 8.90
N GLN A 93 -8.92 0.96 10.22
CA GLN A 93 -8.28 0.15 11.26
C GLN A 93 -6.78 -0.07 10.97
N SER A 94 -6.14 0.98 10.49
CA SER A 94 -4.74 1.00 10.05
C SER A 94 -3.93 1.94 10.93
N GLY A 95 -2.65 1.63 11.12
CA GLY A 95 -1.75 2.53 11.86
C GLY A 95 -1.54 3.84 11.10
N LEU A 96 -1.47 4.97 11.83
CA LEU A 96 -1.23 6.28 11.23
C LEU A 96 0.04 6.34 10.34
N PRO A 97 1.17 5.68 10.69
CA PRO A 97 2.34 5.63 9.80
C PRO A 97 2.06 4.95 8.45
N LEU A 98 1.20 3.93 8.42
CA LEU A 98 0.82 3.24 7.18
C LEU A 98 -0.05 4.13 6.30
N VAL A 99 -0.97 4.88 6.91
CA VAL A 99 -1.80 5.86 6.18
C VAL A 99 -0.92 6.93 5.55
N GLN A 100 0.02 7.50 6.31
CA GLN A 100 0.98 8.48 5.80
C GLN A 100 1.82 7.94 4.65
N GLU A 101 2.35 6.72 4.80
CA GLU A 101 3.11 6.05 3.75
C GLU A 101 2.28 5.89 2.47
N TYR A 102 1.04 5.43 2.60
CA TYR A 102 0.16 5.19 1.45
C TYR A 102 -0.26 6.49 0.77
N LEU A 103 -0.56 7.54 1.52
CA LEU A 103 -0.86 8.85 0.95
C LEU A 103 0.37 9.46 0.26
N THR A 104 1.57 9.23 0.80
CA THR A 104 2.81 9.62 0.13
C THR A 104 2.93 8.92 -1.23
N ILE A 105 2.72 7.59 -1.28
CA ILE A 105 2.72 6.84 -2.55
C ILE A 105 1.67 7.36 -3.53
N TYR A 106 0.49 7.74 -3.04
CA TYR A 106 -0.57 8.31 -3.86
C TYR A 106 -0.18 9.67 -4.46
N HIS A 107 0.34 10.58 -3.63
CA HIS A 107 0.76 11.92 -4.08
C HIS A 107 2.02 11.91 -4.96
N GLU A 108 2.89 10.92 -4.79
CA GLU A 108 4.07 10.74 -5.63
C GLU A 108 3.73 10.13 -7.00
N CYS A 109 2.53 9.55 -7.20
CA CYS A 109 2.17 9.07 -8.53
C CYS A 109 1.47 10.15 -9.38
N ASP A 110 2.25 10.73 -10.29
CA ASP A 110 1.83 11.75 -11.27
C ASP A 110 1.54 11.16 -12.67
N ASP A 111 1.73 9.85 -12.85
CA ASP A 111 1.54 9.20 -14.16
C ASP A 111 0.07 8.89 -14.46
N LEU A 112 -0.36 9.14 -15.70
CA LEU A 112 -1.72 8.84 -16.20
C LEU A 112 -2.11 7.37 -15.94
N VAL A 113 -1.15 6.45 -16.12
CA VAL A 113 -1.34 5.00 -15.92
C VAL A 113 -1.70 4.67 -14.47
N CYS A 114 -1.11 5.36 -13.50
CA CYS A 114 -1.46 5.18 -12.09
C CYS A 114 -2.89 5.63 -11.80
N GLN A 115 -3.27 6.79 -12.35
CA GLN A 115 -4.59 7.38 -12.13
C GLN A 115 -5.68 6.49 -12.74
N GLU A 116 -5.53 6.08 -14.00
CA GLU A 116 -6.48 5.17 -14.68
C GLU A 116 -6.68 3.87 -13.88
N ARG A 117 -5.57 3.24 -13.47
CA ARG A 117 -5.63 1.99 -12.72
C ARG A 117 -6.27 2.13 -11.35
N LEU A 118 -6.03 3.25 -10.67
CA LEU A 118 -6.65 3.57 -9.40
C LEU A 118 -8.16 3.81 -9.57
N ASP A 119 -8.54 4.60 -10.57
CA ASP A 119 -9.93 4.92 -10.87
C ASP A 119 -10.72 3.65 -11.24
N GLU A 120 -10.16 2.74 -12.04
CA GLU A 120 -10.76 1.43 -12.30
C GLU A 120 -11.07 0.64 -11.01
N GLN A 121 -10.19 0.70 -10.00
CA GLN A 121 -10.44 0.02 -8.73
C GLN A 121 -11.44 0.76 -7.86
N LEU A 122 -11.43 2.09 -7.86
CA LEU A 122 -12.40 2.91 -7.12
C LEU A 122 -13.82 2.68 -7.65
N GLU A 123 -14.00 2.68 -8.97
CA GLU A 123 -15.27 2.34 -9.61
C GLU A 123 -15.77 0.95 -9.21
N ARG A 124 -14.87 -0.05 -9.18
CA ARG A 124 -15.23 -1.40 -8.71
C ARG A 124 -15.66 -1.40 -7.25
N LEU A 125 -14.98 -0.66 -6.37
CA LEU A 125 -15.36 -0.56 -4.96
C LEU A 125 -16.74 0.11 -4.79
N GLN A 126 -16.99 1.20 -5.51
CA GLN A 126 -18.28 1.90 -5.48
C GLN A 126 -19.41 1.02 -6.06
N GLY A 127 -19.13 0.28 -7.13
CA GLY A 127 -20.05 -0.68 -7.73
C GLY A 127 -20.40 -1.87 -6.80
N VAL A 128 -19.47 -2.31 -5.95
CA VAL A 128 -19.74 -3.32 -4.92
C VAL A 128 -20.57 -2.73 -3.77
N ALA A 129 -20.24 -1.52 -3.30
CA ALA A 129 -21.02 -0.83 -2.27
C ALA A 129 -22.49 -0.57 -2.69
N ALA A 130 -22.72 -0.24 -3.96
CA ALA A 130 -24.06 -0.08 -4.53
C ALA A 130 -24.87 -1.40 -4.58
N ARG A 131 -24.19 -2.55 -4.73
CA ARG A 131 -24.83 -3.87 -4.72
C ARG A 131 -25.17 -4.34 -3.30
N GLU A 132 -24.31 -4.07 -2.33
CA GLU A 132 -24.54 -4.43 -0.92
C GLU A 132 -25.70 -3.64 -0.29
N THR A 133 -25.87 -2.37 -0.66
CA THR A 133 -27.02 -1.54 -0.21
C THR A 133 -28.35 -2.03 -0.77
N THR A 134 -28.36 -2.63 -1.97
CA THR A 134 -29.58 -3.18 -2.59
C THR A 134 -30.00 -4.50 -1.92
N GLN A 135 -29.07 -5.29 -1.40
CA GLN A 135 -29.37 -6.61 -0.82
C GLN A 135 -29.86 -6.55 0.64
N LYS A 136 -29.76 -5.40 1.31
CA LYS A 136 -30.25 -5.20 2.70
C LYS A 136 -31.72 -4.76 2.80
N LYS A 137 -32.44 -4.60 1.67
CA LYS A 137 -33.90 -4.35 1.61
C LYS A 137 -34.69 -5.63 1.26
N ARG A 138 -34.64 -6.66 2.11
CA ARG A 138 -35.73 -7.66 2.16
C ARG A 138 -36.61 -7.34 3.36
N PRO A 139 -37.86 -6.88 3.16
CA PRO A 139 -38.80 -6.76 4.25
C PRO A 139 -39.21 -8.17 4.70
N ILE A 140 -39.35 -8.34 6.01
CA ILE A 140 -40.15 -9.41 6.62
C ILE A 140 -41.59 -8.88 6.67
#